data_AF-A0A386C5R6-F1
#
_entry.id   AF-A0A386C5R6-F1
#
_cell.length_a   1.000
_cell.length_b   1.000
_cell.length_c   1.000
_cell.angle_alpha   90.00
_cell.angle_beta   90.00
_cell.angle_gamma   90.00
#
_symmetry.space_group_name_H-M   'P 1'
#
loop_
_entity.id
_entity.type
_entity.pdbx_description
1 polymer ?
#
loop_
_entity_poly.entity_id
_entity_poly.type
_entity_poly.pdbx_seq_one_letter_code
_entity_poly.pdbx_strand_id
1 'polypeptide(L)'
;MPKAPKPKKTIHFISLGCPKNRVDSEVMLGVAQKNEFAIVDDAEAAEVIVVNTCGFIGEAKKESIDTIFEMAELKKHGACKKLVVTGCLSQRYP
;
A
#
# COMPACT_ATOMS: atom_id res chain seq x y z
N MET A 1 7.86 -22.05 -28.20
CA MET A 1 6.52 -21.82 -27.62
C MET A 1 6.56 -20.52 -26.84
N PRO A 2 5.69 -19.53 -27.12
CA PRO A 2 5.60 -18.33 -26.29
C PRO A 2 5.06 -18.74 -24.91
N LYS A 3 5.74 -18.31 -23.83
CA LYS A 3 5.28 -18.55 -22.46
C LYS A 3 3.96 -17.82 -22.24
N ALA A 4 2.97 -18.49 -21.65
CA ALA A 4 1.71 -17.88 -21.25
C ALA A 4 1.97 -16.63 -20.38
N PRO A 5 1.17 -15.55 -20.53
CA PRO A 5 1.34 -14.36 -19.72
C PRO A 5 1.16 -14.71 -18.23
N LYS A 6 2.11 -14.29 -17.40
CA LYS A 6 1.98 -14.47 -15.95
C LYS A 6 0.77 -13.65 -15.45
N PRO A 7 -0.03 -14.16 -14.50
CA PRO A 7 -1.14 -13.40 -13.95
C PRO A 7 -0.61 -12.13 -13.26
N LYS A 8 -1.27 -10.99 -13.52
CA LYS A 8 -0.96 -9.72 -12.87
C LYS A 8 -1.29 -9.82 -11.38
N LYS A 9 -0.35 -9.43 -10.51
CA LYS A 9 -0.59 -9.38 -9.07
C LYS A 9 -1.45 -8.17 -8.74
N THR A 10 -2.41 -8.32 -7.82
CA THR A 10 -3.25 -7.20 -7.38
C THR A 10 -2.57 -6.38 -6.30
N ILE A 11 -2.66 -5.05 -6.40
CA ILE A 11 -2.07 -4.11 -5.44
C ILE A 11 -3.08 -3.03 -5.06
N HIS A 12 -3.13 -2.71 -3.77
CA HIS A 12 -3.93 -1.61 -3.22
C HIS A 12 -3.02 -0.60 -2.52
N PHE A 13 -3.36 0.69 -2.63
CA PHE A 13 -2.59 1.79 -2.07
C PHE A 13 -3.46 2.62 -1.14
N ILE A 14 -2.95 2.87 0.07
CA ILE A 14 -3.55 3.77 1.05
C ILE A 14 -2.56 4.90 1.30
N SER A 15 -2.99 6.14 1.11
CA SER A 15 -2.18 7.34 1.33
C SER A 15 -2.74 8.15 2.48
N LEU A 16 -1.97 8.30 3.55
CA LEU A 16 -2.38 9.00 4.77
C LEU A 16 -1.54 10.25 5.02
N GLY A 17 -2.14 11.22 5.71
CA GLY A 17 -1.46 12.44 6.15
C GLY A 17 -1.57 13.60 5.15
N CYS A 18 -0.46 14.00 4.53
CA CYS A 18 -0.37 15.30 3.84
C CYS A 18 -0.37 15.17 2.30
N PRO A 19 -0.56 16.29 1.57
CA PRO A 19 -0.57 16.28 0.11
C PRO A 19 0.70 15.71 -0.55
N LYS A 20 1.86 15.78 0.12
CA LYS A 20 3.10 15.14 -0.38
C LYS A 20 2.96 13.63 -0.47
N ASN A 21 2.41 12.98 0.57
CA ASN A 21 2.18 11.54 0.56
C ASN A 21 1.23 11.12 -0.57
N ARG A 22 0.25 11.95 -0.91
CA ARG A 22 -0.63 11.70 -2.05
C ARG A 22 0.14 11.72 -3.38
N VAL A 23 0.92 12.77 -3.63
CA VAL A 23 1.75 12.88 -4.84
C VAL A 23 2.75 11.72 -4.94
N ASP A 24 3.39 11.35 -3.83
CA ASP A 24 4.29 10.19 -3.78
C ASP A 24 3.55 8.89 -4.12
N SER A 25 2.30 8.74 -3.67
CA SER A 25 1.48 7.57 -3.97
C SER A 25 1.05 7.51 -5.44
N GLU A 26 0.79 8.64 -6.09
CA GLU A 26 0.54 8.71 -7.53
C GLU A 26 1.78 8.27 -8.34
N VAL A 27 2.98 8.63 -7.89
CA VAL A 27 4.24 8.13 -8.48
C VAL A 27 4.36 6.61 -8.29
N MET A 28 4.11 6.10 -7.08
CA MET A 28 4.15 4.66 -6.80
C MET A 28 3.13 3.87 -7.64
N LEU A 29 1.91 4.39 -7.80
CA LEU A 29 0.89 3.83 -8.68
C LEU A 29 1.38 3.73 -10.13
N GLY A 30 1.98 4.80 -10.65
CA GLY A 30 2.56 4.81 -12.00
C GLY A 30 3.69 3.78 -12.17
N VAL A 31 4.52 3.59 -11.15
CA VAL A 31 5.56 2.54 -11.15
C VAL A 31 4.93 1.14 -11.10
N ALA A 32 3.90 0.92 -10.28
CA ALA A 32 3.23 -0.37 -10.17
C ALA A 32 2.58 -0.79 -11.50
N GLN A 33 1.90 0.14 -12.18
CA GLN A 33 1.31 -0.10 -13.51
C GLN A 33 2.36 -0.50 -14.54
N LYS A 34 3.52 0.18 -14.56
CA LYS A 34 4.64 -0.15 -15.46
C LYS A 34 5.25 -1.53 -15.19
N ASN A 35 5.11 -2.03 -13.97
CA ASN A 35 5.58 -3.36 -13.54
C ASN A 35 4.46 -4.40 -13.56
N GLU A 36 3.40 -4.18 -14.33
CA GLU A 36 2.32 -5.14 -14.59
C GLU A 36 1.48 -5.53 -13.35
N PHE A 37 1.47 -4.70 -12.30
CA PHE A 37 0.49 -4.86 -11.22
C PHE A 37 -0.90 -4.40 -11.67
N ALA A 38 -1.93 -5.10 -11.20
CA ALA A 38 -3.32 -4.67 -11.32
C ALA A 38 -3.71 -3.87 -10.08
N ILE A 39 -4.03 -2.59 -10.24
CA ILE A 39 -4.49 -1.76 -9.13
C ILE A 39 -5.94 -2.14 -8.82
N VAL A 40 -6.23 -2.35 -7.55
CA VAL A 40 -7.58 -2.61 -7.03
C VAL A 40 -7.92 -1.58 -5.97
N ASP A 41 -9.18 -1.15 -5.95
CA ASP A 41 -9.69 -0.19 -4.96
C ASP A 41 -10.08 -0.87 -3.63
N ASP A 42 -10.31 -2.18 -3.67
CA ASP A 42 -10.63 -2.98 -2.50
C ASP A 42 -9.37 -3.63 -1.92
N ALA A 43 -9.08 -3.33 -0.65
CA ALA A 43 -7.95 -3.90 0.08
C ALA A 43 -8.09 -5.42 0.29
N GLU A 44 -9.31 -5.95 0.42
CA GLU A 44 -9.54 -7.39 0.64
C GLU A 44 -9.17 -8.23 -0.58
N ALA A 45 -9.32 -7.65 -1.78
CA ALA A 45 -8.97 -8.25 -3.07
C ALA A 45 -7.47 -8.11 -3.44
N ALA A 46 -6.69 -7.38 -2.65
CA ALA A 46 -5.30 -7.06 -2.96
C ALA A 46 -4.33 -8.11 -2.43
N GLU A 47 -3.45 -8.64 -3.29
CA GLU A 47 -2.34 -9.51 -2.87
C GLU A 47 -1.22 -8.72 -2.18
N VAL A 48 -1.07 -7.44 -2.54
CA VAL A 48 -0.12 -6.51 -1.96
C VAL A 48 -0.86 -5.26 -1.51
N ILE A 49 -0.68 -4.86 -0.25
CA ILE A 49 -1.22 -3.60 0.28
C ILE A 49 -0.04 -2.70 0.62
N VAL A 50 -0.06 -1.46 0.14
CA VAL A 50 0.93 -0.43 0.43
C VAL A 50 0.27 0.69 1.21
N VAL A 51 0.76 0.96 2.43
CA VAL A 51 0.30 2.05 3.29
C VAL A 51 1.39 3.12 3.35
N ASN A 52 1.14 4.28 2.76
CA ASN A 52 2.03 5.44 2.79
C ASN A 52 1.63 6.39 3.93
N THR A 53 2.48 6.49 4.94
CA THR A 53 2.16 7.02 6.26
C THR A 53 2.84 8.36 6.57
N CYS A 54 2.27 9.13 7.49
CA CYS A 54 2.84 10.40 7.95
C CYS A 54 3.44 10.27 9.35
N GLY A 55 4.66 10.79 9.53
CA GLY A 55 5.41 10.75 10.80
C GLY A 55 5.47 12.09 11.55
N PHE A 56 4.75 13.11 11.05
CA PHE A 56 4.85 14.49 11.56
C PHE A 56 3.59 14.96 12.29
N ILE A 57 2.41 14.77 11.70
CA ILE A 57 1.14 15.23 12.25
C ILE A 57 0.64 14.23 13.29
N GLY A 58 0.31 14.71 14.50
CA GLY A 58 -0.09 13.86 15.64
C GLY A 58 -1.23 12.89 15.32
N GLU A 59 -2.35 13.41 14.83
CA GLU A 59 -3.52 12.60 14.46
C GLU A 59 -3.23 11.65 13.30
N ALA A 60 -2.51 12.12 12.27
CA ALA A 60 -2.14 11.30 11.12
C ALA A 60 -1.21 10.13 11.50
N LYS A 61 -0.39 10.28 12.55
CA LYS A 61 0.42 9.16 13.09
C LYS A 61 -0.47 8.08 13.69
N LYS A 62 -1.48 8.48 14.48
CA LYS A 62 -2.41 7.54 15.10
C LYS A 62 -3.21 6.80 14.01
N GLU A 63 -3.79 7.55 13.08
CA GLU A 63 -4.47 7.00 11.90
C GLU A 63 -3.56 6.03 11.13
N SER A 64 -2.30 6.41 10.89
CA SER A 64 -1.33 5.53 10.21
C SER A 64 -1.13 4.20 10.94
N ILE A 65 -0.99 4.22 12.27
CA ILE A 65 -0.81 3.01 13.08
C ILE A 65 -2.09 2.14 13.06
N ASP A 66 -3.25 2.77 13.26
CA ASP A 66 -4.54 2.08 13.28
C ASP A 66 -4.80 1.39 11.93
N THR A 67 -4.57 2.09 10.80
CA THR A 67 -4.70 1.52 9.46
C THR A 67 -3.68 0.40 9.19
N ILE A 68 -2.45 0.51 9.68
CA ILE A 68 -1.47 -0.59 9.53
C ILE A 68 -1.99 -1.86 10.21
N PHE A 69 -2.56 -1.75 11.41
CA PHE A 69 -3.12 -2.91 12.11
C PHE A 69 -4.35 -3.47 11.42
N GLU A 70 -5.26 -2.61 10.95
CA GLU A 70 -6.43 -3.03 10.17
C GLU A 70 -6.02 -3.81 8.91
N MET A 71 -5.05 -3.29 8.15
CA MET A 71 -4.55 -3.97 6.95
C MET A 71 -3.74 -5.23 7.26
N ALA A 72 -3.14 -5.33 8.45
CA ALA A 72 -2.43 -6.53 8.89
C ALA A 72 -3.40 -7.69 9.15
N GLU A 73 -4.63 -7.42 9.60
CA GLU A 73 -5.67 -8.44 9.79
C GLU A 73 -6.09 -9.07 8.45
N LEU A 74 -6.04 -8.31 7.35
CA LEU A 74 -6.30 -8.85 6.01
C LEU A 74 -5.29 -9.92 5.57
N LYS A 75 -4.14 -10.05 6.24
CA LYS A 75 -3.22 -11.18 5.99
C LYS A 75 -3.74 -12.52 6.54
N LYS A 76 -4.67 -12.49 7.49
CA LYS A 76 -5.27 -13.69 8.10
C LYS A 76 -6.48 -14.19 7.33
N HIS A 77 -7.27 -13.27 6.77
CA HIS A 77 -8.59 -13.58 6.21
C HIS A 77 -8.82 -13.08 4.77
N GLY A 78 -7.98 -12.18 4.25
CA GLY A 78 -8.10 -11.63 2.88
C GLY A 78 -7.10 -12.22 1.89
N ALA A 79 -7.03 -11.64 0.68
CA ALA A 79 -6.06 -12.02 -0.35
C ALA A 79 -4.63 -11.54 -0.07
N CYS A 80 -4.43 -10.70 0.97
CA CYS A 80 -3.19 -10.02 1.27
C CYS A 80 -2.05 -10.98 1.63
N LYS A 81 -1.05 -11.06 0.75
CA LYS A 81 0.18 -11.82 0.95
C LYS A 81 1.29 -10.94 1.50
N LYS A 82 1.28 -9.65 1.16
CA LYS A 82 2.30 -8.67 1.58
C LYS A 82 1.66 -7.36 2.00
N LEU A 83 2.03 -6.90 3.19
CA LEU A 83 1.75 -5.55 3.67
C LEU A 83 3.07 -4.77 3.66
N VAL A 84 3.08 -3.62 2.99
CA VAL A 84 4.24 -2.73 2.87
C VAL A 84 3.88 -1.41 3.53
N VAL A 85 4.65 -1.02 4.54
CA VAL A 85 4.53 0.29 5.16
C VAL A 85 5.65 1.18 4.61
N THR A 86 5.29 2.36 4.14
CA THR A 86 6.21 3.36 3.61
C THR A 86 5.86 4.75 4.14
N GLY A 87 6.66 5.75 3.77
CA GLY A 87 6.47 7.14 4.14
C GLY A 87 7.27 7.58 5.36
N CYS A 88 6.90 8.74 5.89
CA CYS A 88 7.68 9.41 6.92
C CYS A 88 7.64 8.71 8.29
N LEU A 89 6.57 7.95 8.60
CA LEU A 89 6.49 7.22 9.86
C LEU A 89 7.56 6.12 9.92
N SER A 90 7.66 5.29 8.87
CA SER A 90 8.64 4.20 8.78
C SER A 90 10.09 4.68 8.71
N GLN A 91 10.34 5.88 8.16
CA GLN A 91 11.68 6.48 8.20
C GLN A 91 12.07 6.94 9.61
N ARG A 92 11.09 7.39 10.39
CA ARG A 92 11.30 7.90 11.74
C ARG A 92 11.36 6.79 12.80
N TYR A 93 10.66 5.69 12.53
CA TYR A 93 10.56 4.50 13.39
C TYR A 93 10.78 3.24 12.54
N PRO A 94 12.04 2.89 12.23
CA PRO A 94 12.38 1.77 11.34
C PRO A 94 12.19 0.39 11.97
#